data_AF-A0A2U2BWA0-F1
#
_entry.id   AF-A0A2U2BWA0-F1
#
_cell.length_a   1.000
_cell.length_b   1.000
_cell.length_c   1.000
_cell.angle_alpha   90.00
_cell.angle_beta   90.00
_cell.angle_gamma   90.00
#
_symmetry.space_group_name_H-M   'P 1'
#
loop_
_entity.id
_entity.type
_entity.pdbx_description
1 polymer ?
#
loop_
_entity_poly.entity_id
_entity_poly.type
_entity_poly.pdbx_seq_one_letter_code
_entity_poly.pdbx_strand_id
1 'polypeptide(L)'
;MKLAAAAALAGAAALFTGAAQAQCFAMFDDESAEPQPIDGYTVVDASAEPGLMERPPAPEDAAGILCSRDTIVPDANDFEILYHMPLYIRAGQGEETTVLALGFSDGNYVVQLPQGEITEDERAAIVAALEGFNEGEAALQAYMAEQEAEESGQGG
;
A
#
# COMPACT_ATOMS: atom_id res chain seq x y z
N MET A 1 -61.66 2.41 5.92
CA MET A 1 -60.60 3.38 6.31
C MET A 1 -59.98 2.95 7.63
N LYS A 2 -58.76 2.42 7.58
CA LYS A 2 -57.70 2.57 8.60
C LYS A 2 -56.40 2.02 8.01
N LEU A 3 -55.35 2.82 8.14
CA LEU A 3 -54.04 2.70 7.52
C LEU A 3 -53.13 1.67 8.21
N ALA A 4 -52.24 1.11 7.38
CA ALA A 4 -50.80 0.87 7.56
C ALA A 4 -50.24 0.01 8.72
N ALA A 5 -49.42 -0.97 8.34
CA ALA A 5 -48.12 -1.36 8.94
C ALA A 5 -47.47 -2.36 7.96
N ALA A 6 -46.41 -2.01 7.21
CA ALA A 6 -45.01 -1.90 7.61
C ALA A 6 -44.21 -3.22 7.42
N ALA A 7 -43.23 -3.13 6.52
CA ALA A 7 -41.85 -3.60 6.63
C ALA A 7 -41.47 -5.10 6.51
N ALA A 8 -40.56 -5.29 5.54
CA ALA A 8 -39.29 -6.03 5.61
C ALA A 8 -39.29 -7.56 5.57
N LEU A 9 -38.74 -8.09 4.45
CA LEU A 9 -37.77 -9.19 4.44
C LEU A 9 -37.04 -9.21 3.09
N ALA A 10 -36.21 -8.18 2.84
CA ALA A 10 -35.10 -8.28 1.88
C ALA A 10 -33.87 -8.76 2.66
N GLY A 11 -33.85 -10.05 2.96
CA GLY A 11 -32.80 -10.70 3.75
C GLY A 11 -31.71 -11.27 2.85
N ALA A 12 -30.56 -10.60 2.87
CA ALA A 12 -29.22 -11.16 2.68
C ALA A 12 -28.97 -11.98 1.39
N ALA A 13 -28.78 -11.28 0.28
CA ALA A 13 -27.75 -11.71 -0.67
C ALA A 13 -26.40 -11.48 0.03
N ALA A 14 -25.89 -12.50 0.70
CA ALA A 14 -24.51 -12.54 1.17
C ALA A 14 -23.61 -12.57 -0.07
N LEU A 15 -23.30 -11.38 -0.59
CA LEU A 15 -22.22 -11.15 -1.54
C LEU A 15 -20.90 -11.31 -0.76
N PHE A 16 -20.54 -12.56 -0.48
CA PHE A 16 -19.14 -12.93 -0.31
C PHE A 16 -18.56 -13.15 -1.71
N THR A 17 -18.57 -12.10 -2.53
CA THR A 17 -17.53 -11.95 -3.55
C THR A 17 -16.27 -11.65 -2.76
N GLY A 18 -15.49 -12.69 -2.47
CA GLY A 18 -14.16 -12.52 -1.90
C GLY A 18 -13.42 -11.52 -2.79
N ALA A 19 -13.22 -10.32 -2.26
CA ALA A 19 -12.14 -9.47 -2.71
C ALA A 19 -10.91 -10.38 -2.71
N ALA A 20 -10.24 -10.49 -3.85
CA ALA A 20 -8.84 -10.85 -3.84
C ALA A 20 -8.19 -9.73 -3.01
N GLN A 21 -8.15 -9.92 -1.68
CA GLN A 21 -7.69 -8.90 -0.77
C GLN A 21 -6.26 -8.57 -1.15
N ALA A 22 -5.89 -7.31 -0.98
CA ALA A 22 -4.56 -6.81 -1.28
C ALA A 22 -3.53 -7.62 -0.49
N GLN A 23 -3.06 -8.73 -1.05
CA GLN A 23 -2.20 -9.68 -0.37
C GLN A 23 -0.76 -9.27 -0.63
N CYS A 24 -0.03 -9.02 0.45
CA CYS A 24 1.38 -8.70 0.42
C CYS A 24 2.23 -9.94 0.71
N PHE A 25 3.38 -10.01 0.06
CA PHE A 25 4.33 -11.10 0.12
C PHE A 25 5.72 -10.53 0.40
N ALA A 26 6.51 -11.20 1.24
CA ALA A 26 7.93 -10.94 1.36
C ALA A 26 8.65 -11.52 0.14
N MET A 27 9.49 -10.71 -0.49
CA MET A 27 10.37 -11.09 -1.59
C MET A 27 11.80 -11.31 -1.06
N PHE A 28 12.56 -12.18 -1.71
CA PHE A 28 13.94 -12.48 -1.35
C PHE A 28 14.85 -12.30 -2.57
N ASP A 29 16.13 -12.00 -2.35
CA ASP A 29 17.12 -11.85 -3.43
C ASP A 29 17.49 -13.19 -4.09
N ASP A 30 17.20 -14.32 -3.43
CA ASP A 30 17.37 -15.64 -4.00
C ASP A 30 16.28 -15.90 -5.05
N GLU A 31 16.67 -15.95 -6.34
CA GLU A 31 15.76 -16.21 -7.46
C GLU A 31 15.04 -17.57 -7.37
N SER A 32 15.52 -18.49 -6.54
CA SER A 32 14.88 -19.78 -6.27
C SER A 32 13.91 -19.77 -5.09
N ALA A 33 13.93 -18.71 -4.28
CA ALA A 33 13.02 -18.55 -3.16
C ALA A 33 11.64 -18.06 -3.63
N GLU A 34 10.59 -18.77 -3.23
CA GLU A 34 9.22 -18.37 -3.52
C GLU A 34 8.80 -17.20 -2.60
N PRO A 35 8.03 -16.21 -3.12
CA PRO A 35 7.47 -15.15 -2.28
C PRO A 35 6.63 -15.72 -1.14
N GLN A 36 6.86 -15.24 0.07
CA GLN A 36 6.16 -15.72 1.27
C GLN A 36 5.01 -14.78 1.64
N PRO A 37 3.77 -15.28 1.82
CA PRO A 37 2.65 -14.41 2.21
C PRO A 37 2.89 -13.79 3.59
N ILE A 38 2.48 -12.53 3.74
CA ILE A 38 2.51 -11.82 5.02
C ILE A 38 1.07 -11.77 5.55
N ASP A 39 0.75 -12.70 6.45
CA ASP A 39 -0.60 -12.86 6.95
C ASP A 39 -1.04 -11.65 7.78
N GLY A 40 -2.23 -11.11 7.48
CA GLY A 40 -2.84 -10.01 8.21
C GLY A 40 -2.21 -8.63 7.95
N TYR A 41 -1.33 -8.51 6.95
CA TYR A 41 -0.72 -7.25 6.57
C TYR A 41 -1.13 -6.83 5.16
N THR A 42 -1.58 -5.58 5.03
CA THR A 42 -1.69 -4.89 3.74
C THR A 42 -1.01 -3.53 3.87
N VAL A 43 -0.28 -3.12 2.83
CA VAL A 43 0.36 -1.80 2.81
C VAL A 43 -0.69 -0.68 2.84
N VAL A 44 -1.84 -0.90 2.21
CA VAL A 44 -2.94 0.07 2.15
C VAL A 44 -3.45 0.38 3.56
N ASP A 45 -3.77 -0.66 4.35
CA ASP A 45 -4.26 -0.46 5.71
C ASP A 45 -3.17 0.13 6.60
N ALA A 46 -1.93 -0.36 6.49
CA ALA A 46 -0.81 0.15 7.28
C ALA A 46 -0.51 1.64 7.00
N SER A 47 -0.67 2.07 5.74
CA SER A 47 -0.44 3.45 5.30
C SER A 47 -1.57 4.42 5.68
N ALA A 48 -2.71 3.90 6.15
CA ALA A 48 -3.83 4.70 6.61
C ALA A 48 -3.73 5.08 8.09
N GLU A 49 -2.86 4.41 8.85
CA GLU A 49 -2.62 4.71 10.26
C GLU A 49 -1.82 6.02 10.40
N PRO A 50 -2.08 6.83 11.45
CA PRO A 50 -1.34 8.07 11.67
C PRO A 50 0.15 7.81 11.99
N GLY A 51 1.02 8.65 11.43
CA GLY A 51 2.46 8.60 11.70
C GLY A 51 3.21 7.72 10.72
N LEU A 52 4.50 7.49 10.99
CA LEU A 52 5.33 6.67 10.10
C LEU A 52 4.88 5.21 10.23
N MET A 53 4.55 4.61 9.09
CA MET A 53 4.25 3.19 8.99
C MET A 53 5.28 2.35 9.75
N GLU A 54 4.80 1.42 10.58
CA GLU A 54 5.66 0.43 11.22
C GLU A 54 6.31 -0.48 10.18
N ARG A 55 7.49 -1.02 10.50
CA ARG A 55 8.16 -1.98 9.62
C ARG A 55 7.20 -3.15 9.34
N PRO A 56 7.02 -3.55 8.06
CA PRO A 56 6.21 -4.72 7.74
C PRO A 56 6.69 -5.96 8.50
N PRO A 57 5.80 -6.86 8.91
CA PRO A 57 6.16 -8.10 9.59
C PRO A 57 6.73 -9.15 8.61
N ALA A 58 7.63 -8.72 7.73
CA ALA A 58 8.38 -9.57 6.82
C ALA A 58 9.64 -10.14 7.50
N PRO A 59 10.15 -11.29 7.04
CA PRO A 59 11.44 -11.84 7.48
C PRO A 59 12.58 -10.84 7.40
N GLU A 60 13.60 -10.99 8.26
CA GLU A 60 14.73 -10.06 8.31
C GLU A 60 15.55 -10.03 7.02
N ASP A 61 15.57 -11.13 6.29
CA ASP A 61 16.24 -11.33 5.00
C ASP A 61 15.36 -10.99 3.79
N ALA A 62 14.16 -10.44 4.02
CA ALA A 62 13.32 -9.95 2.92
C ALA A 62 13.99 -8.78 2.21
N ALA A 63 14.07 -8.88 0.89
CA ALA A 63 14.62 -7.86 -0.01
C ALA A 63 13.56 -6.80 -0.44
N GLY A 64 12.28 -7.07 -0.19
CA GLY A 64 11.18 -6.16 -0.48
C GLY A 64 9.80 -6.76 -0.20
N ILE A 65 8.75 -5.97 -0.42
CA ILE A 65 7.35 -6.41 -0.30
C ILE A 65 6.69 -6.38 -1.66
N LEU A 66 6.03 -7.47 -2.05
CA LEU A 66 5.16 -7.53 -3.23
C LEU A 66 3.71 -7.53 -2.82
N CYS A 67 2.96 -6.48 -3.12
CA CYS A 67 1.52 -6.39 -2.86
C CYS A 67 0.71 -6.55 -4.14
N SER A 68 -0.23 -7.49 -4.13
CA SER A 68 -1.21 -7.61 -5.22
C SER A 68 -2.32 -6.58 -5.02
N ARG A 69 -2.65 -5.80 -6.04
CA ARG A 69 -3.64 -4.72 -5.99
C ARG A 69 -4.49 -4.67 -7.25
N ASP A 70 -5.59 -3.92 -7.19
CA ASP A 70 -6.46 -3.68 -8.34
C ASP A 70 -5.84 -2.71 -9.37
N THR A 71 -4.88 -1.89 -8.95
CA THR A 71 -4.18 -0.91 -9.79
C THR A 71 -2.67 -0.98 -9.56
N ILE A 72 -1.91 -0.62 -10.59
CA ILE A 72 -0.45 -0.50 -10.54
C ILE A 72 0.02 0.85 -9.97
N VAL A 73 -0.90 1.81 -9.86
CA VAL A 73 -0.64 3.16 -9.36
C VAL A 73 -0.41 3.12 -7.84
N PRO A 74 0.72 3.65 -7.33
CA PRO A 74 0.94 3.76 -5.90
C PRO A 74 -0.11 4.63 -5.19
N ASP A 75 -0.46 4.26 -3.97
CA ASP A 75 -1.31 5.06 -3.09
C ASP A 75 -0.49 6.20 -2.45
N ALA A 76 -1.18 7.25 -1.99
CA ALA A 76 -0.53 8.49 -1.54
C ALA A 76 0.52 8.31 -0.43
N ASN A 77 0.32 7.33 0.44
CA ASN A 77 1.19 7.03 1.59
C ASN A 77 2.09 5.81 1.37
N ASP A 78 2.14 5.26 0.15
CA ASP A 78 3.05 4.15 -0.17
C ASP A 78 4.52 4.53 0.01
N PHE A 79 4.88 5.81 -0.02
CA PHE A 79 6.25 6.25 0.22
C PHE A 79 6.78 5.81 1.60
N GLU A 80 5.90 5.66 2.60
CA GLU A 80 6.30 5.32 3.96
C GLU A 80 6.95 3.93 4.05
N ILE A 81 6.55 2.98 3.20
CA ILE A 81 7.16 1.65 3.14
C ILE A 81 8.64 1.73 2.77
N LEU A 82 9.05 2.76 2.00
CA LEU A 82 10.39 2.90 1.44
C LEU A 82 11.42 3.30 2.49
N TYR A 83 10.97 3.73 3.67
CA TYR A 83 11.82 3.86 4.86
C TYR A 83 12.31 2.51 5.37
N HIS A 84 11.63 1.42 5.00
CA HIS A 84 11.93 0.07 5.46
C HIS A 84 12.48 -0.82 4.34
N MET A 85 11.83 -0.83 3.17
CA MET A 85 12.21 -1.69 2.04
C MET A 85 11.50 -1.29 0.74
N PRO A 86 12.01 -1.73 -0.43
CA PRO A 86 11.34 -1.54 -1.71
C PRO A 86 9.93 -2.16 -1.75
N LEU A 87 9.02 -1.48 -2.45
CA LEU A 87 7.67 -1.94 -2.71
C LEU A 87 7.52 -2.39 -4.16
N TYR A 88 6.94 -3.56 -4.35
CA TYR A 88 6.50 -4.07 -5.63
C TYR A 88 4.98 -4.11 -5.63
N ILE A 89 4.35 -3.48 -6.61
CA ILE A 89 2.90 -3.52 -6.80
C ILE A 89 2.65 -4.45 -7.99
N ARG A 90 1.79 -5.45 -7.81
CA ARG A 90 1.34 -6.35 -8.87
C ARG A 90 -0.13 -6.14 -9.14
N ALA A 91 -0.48 -5.84 -10.38
CA ALA A 91 -1.87 -5.69 -10.83
C ALA A 91 -2.15 -6.57 -12.04
N GLY A 92 -3.44 -6.83 -12.30
CA GLY A 92 -3.87 -7.71 -13.39
C GLY A 92 -3.69 -9.20 -13.09
N GLN A 93 -4.04 -10.04 -14.07
CA GLN A 93 -3.97 -11.50 -13.95
C GLN A 93 -3.48 -12.14 -15.24
N GLY A 94 -2.75 -13.25 -15.12
CA GLY A 94 -2.30 -14.03 -16.27
C GLY A 94 -1.31 -13.26 -17.15
N GLU A 95 -1.61 -13.19 -18.44
CA GLU A 95 -0.74 -12.52 -19.42
C GLU A 95 -0.75 -10.99 -19.30
N GLU A 96 -1.76 -10.41 -18.65
CA GLU A 96 -1.86 -8.96 -18.41
C GLU A 96 -1.34 -8.56 -17.03
N THR A 97 -0.56 -9.44 -16.37
CA THR A 97 0.07 -9.08 -15.10
C THR A 97 1.17 -8.05 -15.32
N THR A 98 1.03 -6.93 -14.62
CA THR A 98 2.02 -5.85 -14.56
C THR A 98 2.60 -5.77 -13.16
N VAL A 99 3.92 -5.57 -13.07
CA VAL A 99 4.64 -5.39 -11.80
C VAL A 99 5.42 -4.08 -11.88
N LEU A 100 5.17 -3.19 -10.92
CA LEU A 100 5.87 -1.94 -10.71
C LEU A 100 6.74 -2.08 -9.47
N ALA A 101 8.01 -1.76 -9.58
CA ALA A 101 8.93 -1.70 -8.46
C ALA A 101 9.20 -0.23 -8.11
N LEU A 102 8.95 0.11 -6.86
CA LEU A 102 9.15 1.42 -6.25
C LEU A 102 10.26 1.31 -5.20
N GLY A 103 11.25 2.18 -5.30
CA GLY A 103 12.35 2.28 -4.36
C GLY A 103 12.75 3.72 -4.10
N PHE A 104 13.69 3.91 -3.18
CA PHE A 104 14.31 5.19 -2.91
C PHE A 104 15.84 5.03 -2.99
N SER A 105 16.49 5.78 -3.89
CA SER A 105 17.94 5.74 -4.09
C SER A 105 18.45 7.15 -4.32
N ASP A 106 19.60 7.47 -3.72
CA ASP A 106 20.30 8.73 -3.93
C ASP A 106 19.41 9.98 -3.75
N GLY A 107 18.48 9.92 -2.78
CA GLY A 107 17.55 11.01 -2.49
C GLY A 107 16.39 11.15 -3.47
N ASN A 108 16.12 10.15 -4.31
CA ASN A 108 15.07 10.18 -5.31
C ASN A 108 14.22 8.90 -5.27
N TYR A 109 12.92 9.04 -5.51
CA TYR A 109 12.04 7.90 -5.81
C TYR A 109 12.41 7.31 -7.17
N VAL A 110 12.59 5.99 -7.20
CA VAL A 110 12.92 5.23 -8.40
C VAL A 110 11.77 4.31 -8.71
N VAL A 111 11.26 4.40 -9.95
CA VAL A 111 10.24 3.48 -10.47
C VAL A 111 10.82 2.66 -11.60
N GLN A 112 10.61 1.35 -11.51
CA GLN A 112 10.96 0.39 -12.56
C GLN A 112 9.73 -0.45 -12.89
N LEU A 113 9.64 -0.91 -14.14
CA LEU A 113 8.58 -1.79 -14.60
C LEU A 113 9.19 -3.15 -15.00
N PRO A 114 9.50 -4.01 -14.02
CA PRO A 114 10.12 -5.31 -14.30
C PRO A 114 9.25 -6.24 -15.16
N GLN A 115 7.92 -6.08 -15.14
CA GLN A 115 7.01 -6.91 -15.91
C GLN A 115 5.80 -6.11 -16.38
N GLY A 116 5.32 -6.43 -17.59
CA GLY A 116 4.10 -5.89 -18.16
C GLY A 116 4.31 -4.56 -18.87
N GLU A 117 3.20 -3.93 -19.24
CA GLU A 117 3.15 -2.62 -19.88
C GLU A 117 2.20 -1.72 -19.08
N ILE A 118 2.40 -0.41 -19.19
CA ILE A 118 1.51 0.60 -18.60
C ILE A 118 1.00 1.52 -19.70
N THR A 119 -0.24 1.94 -19.54
CA THR A 119 -0.89 2.94 -20.39
C THR A 119 -0.33 4.35 -20.13
N GLU A 120 -0.62 5.30 -21.02
CA GLU A 120 -0.27 6.71 -20.81
C GLU A 120 -0.99 7.30 -19.59
N ASP A 121 -2.24 6.89 -19.33
CA ASP A 121 -3.02 7.33 -18.18
C ASP A 121 -2.44 6.79 -16.86
N GLU A 122 -2.06 5.51 -16.82
CA GLU A 122 -1.37 4.94 -15.65
C GLU A 122 -0.01 5.59 -15.41
N ARG A 123 0.75 5.87 -16.48
CA ARG A 123 2.02 6.60 -16.37
C ARG A 123 1.80 7.98 -15.75
N ALA A 124 0.80 8.73 -16.21
CA ALA A 124 0.47 10.04 -15.66
C ALA A 124 0.04 9.95 -14.19
N ALA A 125 -0.75 8.94 -13.84
CA ALA A 125 -1.20 8.70 -12.46
C ALA A 125 -0.04 8.30 -11.53
N ILE A 126 0.88 7.44 -11.99
CA ILE A 126 2.09 7.08 -11.23
C ILE A 126 2.93 8.33 -10.98
N VAL A 127 3.17 9.15 -12.01
CA VAL A 127 3.94 10.41 -11.84
C VAL A 127 3.28 11.32 -10.82
N ALA A 128 1.96 11.51 -10.90
CA ALA A 128 1.22 12.32 -9.94
C ALA A 128 1.32 11.75 -8.51
N ALA A 129 1.29 10.43 -8.33
CA ALA A 129 1.50 9.79 -7.03
C ALA A 129 2.90 10.10 -6.48
N LEU A 130 3.96 9.95 -7.30
CA LEU A 130 5.34 10.25 -6.91
C LEU A 130 5.54 11.73 -6.55
N GLU A 131 4.91 12.64 -7.28
CA GLU A 131 4.95 14.08 -6.96
C GLU A 131 4.27 14.36 -5.61
N GLY A 132 3.17 13.66 -5.32
CA GLY A 132 2.45 13.72 -4.04
C GLY A 132 3.24 13.19 -2.85
N PHE A 133 4.22 12.30 -3.05
CA PHE A 133 5.03 11.77 -1.94
C PHE A 133 5.81 12.86 -1.20
N ASN A 134 6.27 13.91 -1.89
CA ASN A 134 6.93 15.03 -1.21
C ASN A 134 5.98 15.76 -0.23
N GLU A 135 4.70 15.88 -0.58
CA GLU A 135 3.68 16.46 0.30
C GLU A 135 3.38 15.51 1.48
N GLY A 136 3.31 14.21 1.20
CA GLY A 136 3.16 13.16 2.23
C GLY A 136 4.31 13.17 3.24
N GLU A 137 5.56 13.25 2.78
CA GLU A 137 6.74 13.34 3.65
C GLU A 137 6.72 14.60 4.53
N ALA A 138 6.33 15.74 3.97
CA ALA A 138 6.20 16.98 4.74
C ALA A 138 5.11 16.88 5.82
N ALA A 139 3.97 16.26 5.50
CA ALA A 139 2.89 16.02 6.46
C ALA A 139 3.34 15.06 7.57
N LEU A 140 4.04 13.98 7.22
CA LEU A 140 4.60 13.03 8.18
C LEU A 140 5.61 13.70 9.11
N GLN A 141 6.52 14.53 8.59
CA GLN A 141 7.48 15.27 9.40
C GLN A 141 6.79 16.25 10.37
N ALA A 142 5.74 16.94 9.92
CA ALA A 142 4.96 17.81 10.78
C ALA A 142 4.29 17.03 11.93
N TYR A 143 3.67 15.89 11.61
CA TYR A 143 3.05 15.01 12.60
C TYR A 143 4.07 14.53 13.65
N MET A 144 5.24 14.05 13.22
CA MET A 144 6.27 13.59 14.16
C MET A 144 6.78 14.72 15.05
N ALA A 145 6.99 15.92 14.51
CA ALA A 145 7.43 17.08 15.29
C ALA A 145 6.39 17.51 16.35
N GLU A 146 5.09 17.40 16.04
CA GLU A 146 4.01 17.66 17.01
C GLU A 146 4.04 16.63 18.15
N GLN A 147 4.18 15.34 17.84
CA GLN A 147 4.26 14.27 18.83
C GLN A 147 5.46 14.45 19.78
N GLU A 148 6.64 14.78 19.26
CA GLU A 148 7.84 15.06 20.08
C GLU A 148 7.63 16.26 21.03
N ALA A 149 6.92 17.29 20.59
CA ALA A 149 6.59 18.46 21.41
C ALA A 149 5.61 18.10 22.54
N GLU A 150 4.63 17.23 22.28
CA GLU A 150 3.67 16.76 23.29
C GLU A 150 4.34 15.85 24.33
N GLU A 151 5.26 14.99 23.92
CA GLU A 151 6.01 14.11 24.83
C GLU A 151 6.97 14.92 25.72
N SER A 152 7.66 15.91 25.16
CA SER A 152 8.56 16.79 25.94
C SER A 152 7.83 17.75 26.87
N GLY A 153 6.56 18.08 26.60
CA GLY A 153 5.72 18.93 27.44
C GLY A 153 5.06 18.22 28.64
N GLN A 154 4.93 16.90 28.61
CA GLN A 154 4.29 16.10 29.67
C GLN A 154 5.26 15.56 30.74
N GLY A 155 6.57 15.85 30.61
CA GLY A 155 7.61 15.44 31.56
C GLY A 155 7.99 16.48 32.63
N GLY A 156 7.20 17.55 32.81
CA GLY A 156 7.48 18.68 33.72
C GLY A 156 6.80 18.61 35.08
#